data_AF-A0A7T2GK69-F1
#
_entry.id   AF-A0A7T2GK69-F1
#
_cell.length_a   1.000
_cell.length_b   1.000
_cell.length_c   1.000
_cell.angle_alpha   90.00
_cell.angle_beta   90.00
_cell.angle_gamma   90.00
#
_symmetry.space_group_name_H-M   'P 1'
#
loop_
_entity.id
_entity.type
_entity.pdbx_description
1 polymer ?
#
loop_
_entity_poly.entity_id
_entity_poly.type
_entity_poly.pdbx_seq_one_letter_code
_entity_poly.pdbx_strand_id
1 'polypeptide(L)'
;MSDPALRQEAGALVARAGAGQRAFDNAMPAAERAAAQAGASGSESWIAAQQAISRLEAARAQTVEALALLDRLAVQRSALPTNPDDFRTIVDAAEKAGALATAQQDAIDRLRARIAP
;
A
#
# COMPACT_ATOMS: atom_id res chain seq x y z
N MET A 1 -8.07 19.41 24.56
CA MET A 1 -6.60 19.58 24.52
C MET A 1 -6.06 18.62 23.49
N SER A 2 -4.95 18.96 22.82
CA SER A 2 -4.34 18.08 21.83
C SER A 2 -3.68 16.86 22.48
N ASP A 3 -3.74 15.71 21.81
CA ASP A 3 -3.18 14.43 22.24
C ASP A 3 -1.90 14.12 21.43
N PRO A 4 -0.70 14.33 22.01
CA PRO A 4 0.55 14.06 21.32
C PRO A 4 0.78 12.56 21.03
N ALA A 5 0.22 11.66 21.84
CA ALA A 5 0.38 10.22 21.64
C ALA A 5 -0.39 9.77 20.38
N LEU A 6 -1.57 10.33 20.17
CA LEU A 6 -2.39 10.08 18.97
C LEU A 6 -1.69 10.54 17.69
N ARG A 7 -1.04 11.72 17.73
CA ARG A 7 -0.25 12.21 16.59
C ARG A 7 0.98 11.35 16.33
N GLN A 8 1.64 10.87 17.37
CA GLN A 8 2.77 9.95 17.25
C GLN A 8 2.35 8.61 16.63
N GLU A 9 1.22 8.05 17.06
CA GLU A 9 0.65 6.81 16.52
C GLU A 9 0.32 6.95 15.03
N ALA A 10 -0.40 8.00 14.64
CA ALA A 10 -0.71 8.29 13.23
C ALA A 10 0.59 8.46 12.40
N GLY A 11 1.58 9.18 12.93
CA GLY A 11 2.89 9.35 12.28
C GLY A 11 3.65 8.04 12.07
N ALA A 12 3.61 7.13 13.06
CA ALA A 12 4.23 5.82 12.95
C ALA A 12 3.57 4.95 11.87
N LEU A 13 2.24 5.01 11.76
CA LEU A 13 1.50 4.30 10.71
C LEU A 13 1.81 4.86 9.32
N VAL A 14 1.93 6.18 9.16
CA VAL A 14 2.38 6.79 7.89
C VAL A 14 3.79 6.35 7.54
N ALA A 15 4.71 6.29 8.51
CA ALA A 15 6.07 5.80 8.27
C ALA A 15 6.09 4.33 7.82
N ARG A 16 5.20 3.50 8.40
CA ARG A 16 5.01 2.10 7.99
C ARG A 16 4.47 1.98 6.57
N ALA A 17 3.48 2.79 6.20
CA ALA A 17 2.99 2.85 4.82
C ALA A 17 4.09 3.27 3.84
N GLY A 18 4.91 4.26 4.21
CA GLY A 18 6.08 4.68 3.43
C GLY A 18 7.15 3.59 3.31
N ALA A 19 7.31 2.72 4.31
CA ALA A 19 8.20 1.56 4.22
C ALA A 19 7.69 0.52 3.21
N GLY A 20 6.38 0.26 3.21
CA GLY A 20 5.73 -0.56 2.19
C GLY A 20 5.91 -0.01 0.78
N GLN A 21 5.77 1.31 0.60
CA GLN A 21 6.04 1.97 -0.68
C GLN A 21 7.48 1.76 -1.15
N ARG A 22 8.48 1.95 -0.27
CA ARG A 22 9.88 1.70 -0.63
C ARG A 22 10.14 0.24 -1.03
N ALA A 23 9.54 -0.71 -0.32
CA ALA A 23 9.65 -2.13 -0.66
C ALA A 23 9.01 -2.43 -2.02
N PHE A 24 7.86 -1.82 -2.31
CA PHE A 24 7.16 -1.94 -3.57
C PHE A 24 7.99 -1.36 -4.73
N ASP A 25 8.52 -0.14 -4.57
CA ASP A 25 9.37 0.53 -5.56
C ASP A 25 10.64 -0.29 -5.87
N ASN A 26 11.24 -0.91 -4.86
CA ASN A 26 12.40 -1.78 -5.04
C ASN A 26 12.07 -3.05 -5.85
N ALA A 27 10.84 -3.57 -5.76
CA ALA A 27 10.40 -4.77 -6.46
C ALA A 27 9.88 -4.48 -7.89
N MET A 28 9.43 -3.25 -8.15
CA MET A 28 8.79 -2.86 -9.42
C MET A 28 9.62 -3.14 -10.67
N PRO A 29 10.92 -2.78 -10.75
CA PRO A 29 11.71 -3.00 -11.98
C PRO A 29 11.87 -4.48 -12.34
N ALA A 30 11.81 -5.39 -11.37
CA ALA A 30 11.85 -6.83 -11.65
C ALA A 30 10.52 -7.32 -12.23
N ALA A 31 9.39 -6.84 -11.70
CA ALA A 31 8.07 -7.20 -12.19
C ALA A 31 7.79 -6.63 -13.59
N GLU A 32 8.17 -5.39 -13.85
CA GLU A 32 8.04 -4.77 -15.18
C GLU A 32 8.83 -5.54 -16.26
N ARG A 33 10.08 -5.90 -15.96
CA ARG A 33 10.92 -6.68 -16.88
C ARG A 33 10.33 -8.07 -17.14
N ALA A 34 9.87 -8.75 -16.09
CA ALA A 34 9.26 -10.07 -16.23
C ALA A 34 7.96 -10.01 -17.05
N ALA A 35 7.09 -9.03 -16.78
CA ALA A 35 5.85 -8.83 -17.54
C ALA A 35 6.12 -8.43 -19.00
N ALA A 36 7.22 -7.73 -19.29
CA ALA A 36 7.61 -7.40 -20.65
C ALA A 36 8.13 -8.59 -21.46
N GLN A 37 8.69 -9.60 -20.79
CA GLN A 37 9.25 -10.81 -21.39
C GLN A 37 8.27 -12.00 -21.35
N ALA A 38 7.09 -11.81 -20.76
CA ALA A 38 6.10 -12.86 -20.63
C ALA A 38 5.65 -13.35 -22.01
N GLY A 39 5.86 -14.63 -22.28
CA GLY A 39 5.32 -15.33 -23.43
C GLY A 39 3.88 -15.79 -23.19
N ALA A 40 3.46 -16.79 -23.97
CA ALA A 40 2.12 -17.36 -23.85
C ALA A 40 1.82 -17.88 -22.44
N SER A 41 0.53 -17.85 -22.07
CA SER A 41 0.03 -18.39 -20.80
C SER A 41 0.50 -19.83 -20.59
N GLY A 42 1.02 -20.10 -19.40
CA GLY A 42 1.61 -21.41 -19.03
C GLY A 42 3.08 -21.59 -19.42
N SER A 43 3.69 -20.68 -20.18
CA SER A 43 5.14 -20.71 -20.42
C SER A 43 5.93 -20.37 -19.15
N GLU A 44 7.18 -20.81 -19.07
CA GLU A 44 8.08 -20.48 -17.94
C GLU A 44 8.21 -18.96 -17.72
N SER A 45 8.32 -18.21 -18.82
CA SER A 45 8.39 -16.74 -18.78
C SER A 45 7.11 -16.08 -18.24
N TRP A 46 5.93 -16.65 -18.53
CA TRP A 46 4.66 -16.20 -17.97
C TRP A 46 4.56 -16.49 -16.47
N ILE A 47 4.99 -17.69 -16.04
CA ILE A 47 5.04 -18.07 -14.62
C ILE A 47 6.00 -17.15 -13.86
N ALA A 48 7.16 -16.83 -14.43
CA ALA A 48 8.12 -15.90 -13.85
C ALA A 48 7.52 -14.49 -13.65
N ALA A 49 6.72 -14.01 -14.61
CA ALA A 49 5.99 -12.75 -14.49
C ALA A 49 4.95 -12.78 -13.36
N GLN A 50 4.15 -13.85 -13.27
CA GLN A 50 3.19 -14.05 -12.16
C GLN A 50 3.90 -14.02 -10.80
N GLN A 51 5.02 -14.74 -10.65
CA GLN A 51 5.81 -14.74 -9.41
C GLN A 51 6.38 -13.36 -9.06
N ALA A 52 6.79 -12.58 -10.05
CA ALA A 52 7.27 -11.21 -9.82
C ALA A 52 6.13 -10.27 -9.39
N ILE A 53 4.93 -10.44 -9.94
CA ILE A 53 3.73 -9.71 -9.50
C ILE A 53 3.34 -10.12 -8.07
N SER A 54 3.37 -11.41 -7.72
CA SER A 54 3.11 -11.85 -6.33
C SER A 54 4.10 -11.25 -5.33
N ARG A 55 5.35 -10.99 -5.74
CA ARG A 55 6.31 -10.27 -4.90
C ARG A 55 5.92 -8.81 -4.67
N LEU A 56 5.32 -8.13 -5.66
CA LEU A 56 4.73 -6.81 -5.45
C LEU A 56 3.56 -6.83 -4.46
N GLU A 57 2.71 -7.85 -4.54
CA GLU A 57 1.62 -8.06 -3.59
C GLU A 57 2.12 -8.25 -2.16
N ALA A 58 3.18 -9.03 -1.98
CA ALA A 58 3.83 -9.16 -0.68
C ALA A 58 4.46 -7.84 -0.21
N ALA A 59 5.08 -7.08 -1.10
CA ALA A 59 5.72 -5.80 -0.76
C ALA A 59 4.73 -4.72 -0.29
N ARG A 60 3.51 -4.69 -0.85
CA ARG A 60 2.46 -3.74 -0.43
C ARG A 60 1.76 -4.10 0.89
N ALA A 61 2.04 -5.27 1.48
CA ALA A 61 1.36 -5.72 2.69
C ALA A 61 1.47 -4.70 3.84
N GLN A 62 2.65 -4.09 4.01
CA GLN A 62 2.86 -3.06 5.04
C GLN A 62 2.05 -1.79 4.79
N THR A 63 1.86 -1.39 3.54
CA THR A 63 1.00 -0.24 3.17
C THR A 63 -0.45 -0.51 3.55
N VAL A 64 -0.97 -1.67 3.15
CA VAL A 64 -2.37 -2.05 3.37
C VAL A 64 -2.67 -2.24 4.86
N GLU A 65 -1.75 -2.85 5.61
CA GLU A 65 -1.91 -3.01 7.06
C GLU A 65 -1.89 -1.65 7.78
N ALA A 66 -0.98 -0.75 7.41
CA ALA A 66 -0.92 0.60 7.98
C ALA A 66 -2.21 1.39 7.70
N LEU A 67 -2.75 1.31 6.48
CA LEU A 67 -4.03 1.90 6.11
C LEU A 67 -5.17 1.34 6.96
N ALA A 68 -5.28 0.02 7.09
CA ALA A 68 -6.34 -0.60 7.90
C ALA A 68 -6.29 -0.18 9.37
N LEU A 69 -5.08 0.01 9.93
CA LEU A 69 -4.90 0.53 11.28
C LEU A 69 -5.29 2.00 11.40
N LEU A 70 -4.98 2.82 10.39
CA LEU A 70 -5.38 4.23 10.33
C LEU A 70 -6.90 4.39 10.22
N ASP A 71 -7.55 3.59 9.37
CA ASP A 71 -9.01 3.57 9.23
C ASP A 71 -9.69 3.16 10.54
N ARG A 72 -9.17 2.12 11.21
CA ARG A 72 -9.63 1.72 12.53
C ARG A 72 -9.46 2.86 13.55
N LEU A 73 -8.31 3.52 13.56
CA LEU A 73 -8.04 4.64 14.46
C LEU A 73 -9.01 5.81 14.21
N ALA A 74 -9.28 6.14 12.96
CA ALA A 74 -10.25 7.17 12.57
C ALA A 74 -11.66 6.83 13.09
N VAL A 75 -12.13 5.61 12.83
CA VAL A 75 -13.46 5.14 13.30
C VAL A 75 -13.56 5.14 14.83
N GLN A 76 -12.51 4.70 15.53
CA GLN A 76 -12.49 4.72 17.00
C GLN A 76 -12.54 6.15 17.55
N ARG A 77 -11.79 7.07 16.94
CA ARG A 77 -11.70 8.46 17.41
C ARG A 77 -12.91 9.31 17.03
N SER A 78 -13.65 8.96 15.99
CA SER A 78 -14.92 9.63 15.64
C SER A 78 -16.03 9.37 16.66
N ALA A 79 -15.93 8.30 17.45
CA ALA A 79 -16.88 7.97 18.52
C ALA A 79 -16.51 8.58 19.89
N LEU A 80 -15.39 9.29 19.98
CA LEU A 80 -14.86 9.87 21.21
C LEU A 80 -14.77 11.40 21.09
N PRO A 81 -14.75 12.15 22.22
CA PRO A 81 -14.49 13.58 22.21
C PRO A 81 -13.01 13.86 21.88
N THR A 82 -12.64 13.67 20.62
CA THR A 82 -11.30 13.89 20.07
C THR A 82 -11.18 15.36 19.65
N ASN A 83 -10.02 15.98 19.91
CA ASN A 83 -9.75 17.32 19.42
C ASN A 83 -9.80 17.34 17.86
N PRO A 84 -10.43 18.36 17.24
CA PRO A 84 -10.59 18.41 15.78
C PRO A 84 -9.29 18.35 14.98
N ASP A 85 -8.20 18.95 15.47
CA ASP A 85 -6.91 18.97 14.77
C ASP A 85 -6.23 17.61 14.84
N ASP A 86 -6.35 16.90 15.97
CA ASP A 86 -5.85 15.53 16.09
C ASP A 86 -6.66 14.56 15.22
N PHE A 87 -7.99 14.74 15.18
CA PHE A 87 -8.84 13.93 14.30
C PHE A 87 -8.50 14.17 12.83
N ARG A 88 -8.29 15.43 12.42
CA ARG A 88 -7.81 15.79 11.08
C ARG A 88 -6.48 15.12 10.77
N THR A 89 -5.54 15.10 11.71
CA THR A 89 -4.24 14.44 11.52
C THR A 89 -4.38 12.95 11.19
N ILE A 90 -5.33 12.25 11.81
CA ILE A 90 -5.58 10.82 11.52
C ILE A 90 -6.19 10.65 10.13
N VAL A 91 -7.17 11.49 9.78
CA VAL A 91 -7.81 11.44 8.46
C VAL A 91 -6.80 11.71 7.35
N ASP A 92 -5.97 12.75 7.49
CA ASP A 92 -4.93 13.09 6.52
C ASP A 92 -3.88 11.96 6.41
N ALA A 93 -3.59 11.25 7.51
CA ALA A 93 -2.72 10.08 7.51
C ALA A 93 -3.34 8.90 6.76
N ALA A 94 -4.64 8.61 6.98
CA ALA A 94 -5.39 7.58 6.28
C ALA A 94 -5.45 7.86 4.77
N GLU A 95 -5.75 9.11 4.38
CA GLU A 95 -5.78 9.53 2.97
C GLU A 95 -4.41 9.33 2.28
N LYS A 96 -3.32 9.69 2.95
CA LYS A 96 -1.96 9.46 2.43
C LYS A 96 -1.66 7.98 2.22
N ALA A 97 -1.96 7.13 3.21
CA ALA A 97 -1.76 5.68 3.09
C ALA A 97 -2.68 5.07 2.02
N GLY A 98 -3.91 5.57 1.90
CA GLY A 98 -4.89 5.20 0.88
C GLY A 98 -4.38 5.48 -0.53
N ALA A 99 -3.87 6.68 -0.78
CA ALA A 99 -3.31 7.05 -2.08
C ALA A 99 -2.14 6.13 -2.50
N LEU A 100 -1.27 5.75 -1.56
CA LEU A 100 -0.20 4.78 -1.82
C LEU A 100 -0.76 3.40 -2.15
N ALA A 101 -1.71 2.90 -1.36
CA ALA A 101 -2.32 1.58 -1.58
C ALA A 101 -3.03 1.50 -2.94
N THR A 102 -3.77 2.55 -3.32
CA THR A 102 -4.42 2.64 -4.64
C THR A 102 -3.39 2.62 -5.77
N ALA A 103 -2.35 3.46 -5.71
CA ALA A 103 -1.32 3.50 -6.74
C ALA A 103 -0.59 2.15 -6.90
N GLN A 104 -0.33 1.45 -5.79
CA GLN A 104 0.27 0.10 -5.79
C GLN A 104 -0.65 -0.93 -6.45
N GLN A 105 -1.94 -0.92 -6.13
CA GLN A 105 -2.94 -1.80 -6.73
C GLN A 105 -3.06 -1.54 -8.25
N ASP A 106 -3.16 -0.27 -8.66
CA ASP A 106 -3.27 0.11 -10.08
C ASP A 106 -2.04 -0.35 -10.88
N ALA A 107 -0.84 -0.26 -10.29
CA ALA A 107 0.36 -0.76 -10.93
C ALA A 107 0.36 -2.29 -11.08
N ILE A 108 -0.08 -3.03 -10.06
CA ILE A 108 -0.25 -4.49 -10.13
C ILE A 108 -1.26 -4.88 -11.20
N ASP A 109 -2.41 -4.21 -11.25
CA ASP A 109 -3.47 -4.54 -12.22
C ASP A 109 -3.04 -4.27 -13.66
N ARG A 110 -2.27 -3.19 -13.90
CA ARG A 110 -1.64 -2.95 -15.21
C ARG A 110 -0.69 -4.06 -15.62
N LEU A 111 0.14 -4.56 -14.70
CA LEU A 111 1.06 -5.67 -15.00
C LEU A 111 0.30 -6.98 -15.25
N ARG A 112 -0.76 -7.25 -14.48
CA ARG A 112 -1.64 -8.42 -14.69
C ARG A 112 -2.33 -8.38 -16.04
N ALA A 113 -2.90 -7.23 -16.41
CA ALA A 113 -3.56 -7.03 -17.70
C ALA A 113 -2.59 -7.26 -18.87
N ARG A 114 -1.31 -6.90 -18.70
CA ARG A 114 -0.27 -7.10 -19.72
C ARG A 114 0.06 -8.57 -19.99
N ILE A 115 -0.08 -9.44 -18.99
CA ILE A 115 0.24 -10.88 -19.11
C ILE A 115 -1.02 -11.76 -19.14
N ALA A 116 -2.20 -11.14 -19.25
CA ALA A 116 -3.43 -11.87 -19.49
C ALA A 116 -3.37 -12.52 -20.90
N PRO A 117 -3.94 -13.73 -21.05
CA PRO A 117 -4.02 -14.43 -22.33
C PRO A 117 -4.77 -13.65 -23.42
#